data_AF-A0A1F6AHU8-F1
#
_entry.id   AF-A0A1F6AHU8-F1
#
_cell.length_a   1.000
_cell.length_b   1.000
_cell.length_c   1.000
_cell.angle_alpha   90.00
_cell.angle_beta   90.00
_cell.angle_gamma   90.00
#
_symmetry.space_group_name_H-M   'P 1'
#
loop_
_entity.id
_entity.type
_entity.pdbx_description
1 polymer ?
#
loop_
_entity_poly.entity_id
_entity_poly.type
_entity_poly.pdbx_seq_one_letter_code
_entity_poly.pdbx_strand_id
1 'polypeptide(L)'
;MNFNWIDWTIVAVVFYYLISGWQTGLIYLSLNLFSFLGSLWFAVKFHAPVGGFLTEKFGIPEIWTTVLGYVVVAIIAEALLSEIGNWFIVKIPKKYFTSKANQWLGALLATLNGIVIVTFILLVILALPLRGSIKKDISTSIIGKTLVKYAESYGGGVKSLLEEVSAEARKFLTIQPRSTERIELDVAPEKSELTIDEISENRMVELVNSERAKVGAPALIIDMKITAVARAHSRDMFERAYFSHISPEGTDVGDRLSAGGVSFTYAGENLAYAPDLPTAHQGLMDSEEHRRNILDPEFRRIGIGVIDGGIYGKIFTQNFTN
;
A
#
# COMPACT_ATOMS: atom_id res chain seq x y z
N MET A 1 0.72 12.89 29.85
CA MET A 1 0.79 12.13 28.57
C MET A 1 -0.08 12.89 27.59
N ASN A 2 0.46 13.31 26.45
CA ASN A 2 -0.25 14.20 25.54
C ASN A 2 -0.82 13.40 24.38
N PHE A 3 -2.12 13.56 24.11
CA PHE A 3 -2.78 13.00 22.94
C PHE A 3 -2.21 13.67 21.68
N ASN A 4 -1.97 12.89 20.63
CA ASN A 4 -1.67 13.44 19.32
C ASN A 4 -2.94 13.47 18.44
N TRP A 5 -2.80 13.91 17.18
CA TRP A 5 -3.94 14.04 16.27
C TRP A 5 -4.60 12.69 15.93
N ILE A 6 -3.86 11.58 15.96
CA ILE A 6 -4.41 10.22 15.80
C ILE A 6 -5.35 9.90 16.96
N ASP A 7 -4.94 10.16 18.21
CA ASP A 7 -5.80 9.93 19.39
C ASP A 7 -7.11 10.71 19.28
N TRP A 8 -7.05 12.00 18.92
CA TRP A 8 -8.23 12.84 18.76
C TRP A 8 -9.14 12.37 17.63
N THR A 9 -8.55 11.92 16.52
CA THR A 9 -9.30 11.35 15.39
C THR A 9 -10.03 10.08 15.82
N ILE A 10 -9.36 9.17 16.54
CA ILE A 10 -9.97 7.94 17.05
C ILE A 10 -11.13 8.27 17.98
N VAL A 11 -10.93 9.18 18.94
CA VAL A 11 -11.99 9.61 19.86
C VAL A 11 -13.17 10.20 19.10
N ALA A 12 -12.93 11.08 18.12
CA ALA A 12 -13.98 11.69 17.33
C ALA A 12 -14.80 10.64 16.55
N VAL A 13 -14.13 9.67 15.91
CA VAL A 13 -14.80 8.58 15.18
C VAL A 13 -15.59 7.69 16.13
N VAL A 14 -14.99 7.25 17.24
CA VAL A 14 -15.69 6.41 18.23
C VAL A 14 -16.89 7.12 18.83
N PHE A 15 -16.78 8.42 19.10
CA PHE A 15 -17.88 9.25 19.59
C PHE A 15 -18.99 9.42 18.56
N TYR A 16 -18.63 9.60 17.28
CA TYR A 16 -19.59 9.59 16.18
C TYR A 16 -20.37 8.28 16.13
N TYR A 17 -19.69 7.13 16.19
CA TYR A 17 -20.34 5.82 16.21
C TYR A 17 -21.22 5.62 17.44
N LEU A 18 -20.80 6.12 18.61
CA LEU A 18 -21.60 6.08 19.83
C LEU A 18 -22.94 6.82 19.64
N ILE A 19 -22.89 8.06 19.12
CA ILE A 19 -24.09 8.87 18.87
C ILE A 19 -24.96 8.23 17.79
N SER A 20 -24.36 7.81 16.67
CA SER A 20 -25.07 7.16 15.57
C SER A 20 -25.79 5.89 16.05
N GLY A 21 -25.11 5.07 16.86
CA GLY A 21 -25.71 3.86 17.42
C GLY A 21 -26.79 4.13 18.45
N TRP A 22 -26.65 5.20 19.23
CA TRP A 22 -27.71 5.66 20.13
C TRP A 22 -28.98 6.07 19.38
N GLN A 23 -28.83 6.81 18.28
CA GLN A 23 -29.94 7.30 17.46
C GLN A 23 -30.61 6.17 16.69
N THR A 24 -29.83 5.22 16.19
CA THR A 24 -30.30 4.10 15.36
C THR A 24 -30.89 2.97 16.21
N GLY A 25 -30.23 2.64 17.32
CA GLY A 25 -30.59 1.55 18.21
C GLY A 25 -30.15 0.16 17.71
N LEU A 26 -30.11 -0.80 18.64
CA LEU A 26 -29.65 -2.17 18.41
C LEU A 26 -30.42 -2.89 17.29
N ILE A 27 -31.74 -2.74 17.25
CA ILE A 27 -32.60 -3.51 16.34
C ILE A 27 -32.24 -3.22 14.88
N TYR A 28 -32.21 -1.95 14.49
CA TYR A 28 -31.84 -1.53 13.13
C TYR A 28 -30.38 -1.90 12.81
N LEU A 29 -29.45 -1.63 13.73
CA LEU A 29 -28.04 -1.99 13.54
C LEU A 29 -27.83 -3.48 13.32
N SER A 30 -28.53 -4.33 14.07
CA SER A 30 -28.42 -5.78 13.96
C SER A 30 -28.93 -6.25 12.60
N LEU A 31 -30.06 -5.73 12.14
CA LEU A 31 -30.62 -6.10 10.83
C LEU A 31 -29.75 -5.64 9.67
N ASN A 32 -29.19 -4.43 9.74
CA ASN A 32 -28.23 -3.96 8.74
C ASN A 32 -26.98 -4.84 8.73
N LEU A 33 -26.46 -5.22 9.91
CA LEU A 33 -25.31 -6.12 10.00
C LEU A 33 -25.62 -7.51 9.38
N PHE A 34 -26.78 -8.08 9.66
CA PHE A 34 -27.17 -9.36 9.07
C PHE A 34 -27.37 -9.27 7.55
N SER A 35 -27.91 -8.15 7.06
CA SER A 35 -28.05 -7.90 5.62
C SER A 35 -26.69 -7.81 4.96
N PHE A 36 -25.76 -7.03 5.52
CA PHE A 36 -24.39 -6.90 5.05
C PHE A 36 -23.62 -8.23 5.05
N LEU A 37 -23.65 -8.98 6.14
CA LEU A 37 -22.98 -10.28 6.20
C LEU A 37 -23.59 -11.28 5.21
N GLY A 38 -24.91 -11.24 5.05
CA GLY A 38 -25.61 -12.03 4.04
C GLY A 38 -25.18 -11.64 2.62
N SER A 39 -25.12 -10.34 2.32
CA SER A 39 -24.77 -9.85 0.98
C SER A 39 -23.34 -10.20 0.59
N LEU A 40 -22.38 -10.16 1.53
CA LEU A 40 -21.03 -10.69 1.31
C LEU A 40 -21.03 -12.19 0.99
N TRP A 41 -21.81 -12.99 1.72
CA TRP A 41 -21.91 -14.43 1.46
C TRP A 41 -22.49 -14.71 0.06
N PHE A 42 -23.52 -13.97 -0.36
CA PHE A 42 -24.06 -14.05 -1.70
C PHE A 42 -23.03 -13.63 -2.75
N ALA A 43 -22.29 -12.54 -2.52
CA ALA A 43 -21.24 -12.08 -3.42
C ALA A 43 -20.19 -13.17 -3.65
N VAL A 44 -19.68 -13.79 -2.59
CA VAL A 44 -18.74 -14.93 -2.70
C VAL A 44 -19.33 -16.07 -3.52
N LYS A 45 -20.60 -16.41 -3.31
CA LYS A 45 -21.23 -17.55 -3.98
C LYS A 45 -21.59 -17.29 -5.44
N PHE A 46 -21.94 -16.07 -5.81
CA PHE A 46 -22.58 -15.75 -7.10
C PHE A 46 -21.84 -14.70 -7.94
N HIS A 47 -20.68 -14.19 -7.53
CA HIS A 47 -19.91 -13.23 -8.33
C HIS A 47 -19.48 -13.77 -9.71
N ALA A 48 -19.10 -15.05 -9.80
CA ALA A 48 -18.50 -15.60 -11.03
C ALA A 48 -19.47 -15.60 -12.24
N PRO A 49 -20.74 -16.04 -12.13
CA PRO A 49 -21.72 -15.90 -13.22
C PRO A 49 -21.93 -14.45 -13.67
N VAL A 50 -21.94 -13.50 -12.71
CA VAL A 50 -22.09 -12.07 -13.01
C VAL A 50 -20.85 -11.52 -13.70
N GLY A 51 -19.66 -11.92 -13.25
CA GLY A 51 -18.39 -11.56 -13.88
C GLY A 51 -18.33 -12.02 -15.34
N GLY A 52 -18.69 -13.28 -15.61
CA GLY A 52 -18.74 -13.82 -16.97
C GLY A 52 -19.71 -13.05 -17.89
N PHE A 53 -20.89 -12.68 -17.37
CA PHE A 53 -21.83 -11.82 -18.10
C PHE A 53 -21.24 -10.44 -18.42
N LEU A 54 -20.52 -9.83 -17.48
CA LEU A 54 -19.88 -8.53 -17.68
C LEU A 54 -18.78 -8.60 -18.75
N THR A 55 -18.00 -9.68 -18.76
CA THR A 55 -17.00 -9.93 -19.80
C THR A 55 -17.67 -10.07 -21.17
N GLU A 56 -18.70 -10.90 -21.27
CA GLU A 56 -19.37 -11.18 -22.56
C GLU A 56 -20.07 -9.94 -23.14
N LYS A 57 -20.74 -9.14 -22.30
CA LYS A 57 -21.55 -8.01 -22.78
C LYS A 57 -20.80 -6.71 -22.93
N PHE A 58 -19.78 -6.46 -22.09
CA PHE A 58 -19.10 -5.18 -22.04
C PHE A 58 -17.61 -5.28 -22.39
N GLY A 59 -17.09 -6.48 -22.67
CA GLY A 59 -15.69 -6.68 -23.01
C GLY A 59 -14.72 -6.33 -21.87
N ILE A 60 -15.22 -6.30 -20.63
CA ILE A 60 -14.41 -5.92 -19.46
C ILE A 60 -13.38 -7.03 -19.19
N PRO A 61 -12.09 -6.70 -18.99
CA PRO A 61 -11.07 -7.69 -18.67
C PRO A 61 -11.38 -8.48 -17.39
N GLU A 62 -11.00 -9.76 -17.38
CA GLU A 62 -11.38 -10.74 -16.35
C GLU A 62 -10.98 -10.35 -14.91
N ILE A 63 -9.86 -9.61 -14.79
CA ILE A 63 -9.35 -9.11 -13.52
C ILE A 63 -10.33 -8.13 -12.86
N TRP A 64 -10.98 -7.30 -13.68
CA TRP A 64 -11.94 -6.29 -13.21
C TRP A 64 -13.33 -6.89 -13.03
N THR A 65 -13.73 -7.86 -13.85
CA THR A 65 -15.07 -8.47 -13.75
C THR A 65 -15.24 -9.34 -12.51
N THR A 66 -14.16 -9.90 -11.97
CA THR A 66 -14.21 -10.62 -10.70
C THR A 66 -14.63 -9.65 -9.59
N VAL A 67 -13.90 -8.56 -9.43
CA VAL A 67 -14.18 -7.51 -8.43
C VAL A 67 -15.55 -6.87 -8.64
N LEU A 68 -15.87 -6.51 -9.89
CA LEU A 68 -17.18 -5.93 -10.23
C LEU A 68 -18.31 -6.93 -9.97
N GLY A 69 -18.11 -8.22 -10.24
CA GLY A 69 -19.06 -9.26 -9.92
C GLY A 69 -19.38 -9.33 -8.43
N TYR A 70 -18.36 -9.27 -7.57
CA TYR A 70 -18.54 -9.18 -6.11
C TYR A 70 -19.37 -7.97 -5.73
N VAL A 71 -19.01 -6.80 -6.25
CA VAL A 71 -19.67 -5.52 -5.92
C VAL A 71 -21.13 -5.53 -6.36
N VAL A 72 -21.41 -5.94 -7.60
CA VAL A 72 -22.77 -5.98 -8.15
C VAL A 72 -23.65 -6.93 -7.36
N VAL A 73 -23.17 -8.14 -7.08
CA VAL A 73 -23.95 -9.12 -6.30
C VAL A 73 -24.15 -8.64 -4.87
N ALA A 74 -23.13 -8.07 -4.23
CA ALA A 74 -23.26 -7.53 -2.88
C ALA A 74 -24.34 -6.43 -2.82
N ILE A 75 -24.34 -5.49 -3.76
CA ILE A 75 -25.33 -4.40 -3.81
C ILE A 75 -26.75 -4.96 -3.99
N ILE A 76 -26.95 -5.88 -4.93
CA ILE A 76 -28.28 -6.46 -5.19
C ILE A 76 -28.74 -7.28 -3.98
N ALA A 77 -27.87 -8.11 -3.42
CA ALA A 77 -28.19 -8.92 -2.25
C ALA A 77 -28.49 -8.04 -1.03
N GLU A 78 -27.74 -6.96 -0.82
CA GLU A 78 -27.97 -6.01 0.27
C GLU A 78 -29.35 -5.37 0.17
N ALA A 79 -29.73 -4.91 -1.03
CA ALA A 79 -31.04 -4.33 -1.27
C ALA A 79 -32.16 -5.33 -0.96
N LEU A 80 -32.04 -6.57 -1.44
CA LEU A 80 -33.04 -7.61 -1.21
C LEU A 80 -33.14 -8.02 0.27
N LEU A 81 -32.01 -8.21 0.94
CA LEU A 81 -31.97 -8.56 2.36
C LEU A 81 -32.48 -7.43 3.25
N SER A 82 -32.21 -6.18 2.87
CA SER A 82 -32.74 -5.01 3.58
C SER A 82 -34.27 -4.95 3.51
N GLU A 83 -34.89 -5.28 2.38
CA GLU A 83 -36.35 -5.38 2.27
C GLU A 83 -36.94 -6.47 3.17
N ILE A 84 -36.26 -7.63 3.24
CA ILE A 84 -36.63 -8.70 4.16
C ILE A 84 -36.49 -8.21 5.62
N GLY A 85 -35.41 -7.50 5.93
CA GLY A 85 -35.18 -6.89 7.24
C GLY A 85 -36.31 -5.92 7.62
N ASN A 86 -36.71 -5.04 6.70
CA ASN A 86 -37.81 -4.10 6.88
C ASN A 86 -39.14 -4.80 7.19
N TRP A 87 -39.40 -5.94 6.55
CA TRP A 87 -40.57 -6.75 6.87
C TRP A 87 -40.56 -7.29 8.31
N PHE A 88 -39.39 -7.68 8.83
CA PHE A 88 -39.24 -8.05 10.24
C PHE A 88 -39.42 -6.86 11.18
N ILE A 89 -38.93 -5.68 10.81
CA ILE A 89 -39.04 -4.44 11.62
C ILE A 89 -40.49 -4.10 11.91
N VAL A 90 -41.37 -4.19 10.91
CA VAL A 90 -42.81 -3.87 11.07
C VAL A 90 -43.50 -4.81 12.07
N LYS A 91 -43.00 -6.04 12.25
CA LYS A 91 -43.55 -7.02 13.21
C LYS A 91 -43.11 -6.78 14.64
N ILE A 92 -42.04 -6.01 14.86
CA ILE A 92 -41.54 -5.74 16.20
C ILE A 92 -42.39 -4.63 16.86
N PRO A 93 -42.92 -4.84 18.07
CA PRO A 93 -43.70 -3.80 18.75
C PRO A 93 -42.92 -2.48 18.95
N LYS A 94 -43.56 -1.34 18.64
CA LYS A 94 -42.94 0.01 18.72
C LYS A 94 -42.25 0.32 20.06
N LYS A 95 -42.72 -0.27 21.17
CA LYS A 95 -42.13 -0.13 22.51
C LYS A 95 -40.65 -0.55 22.60
N TYR A 96 -40.22 -1.50 21.76
CA TYR A 96 -38.83 -1.96 21.79
C TYR A 96 -37.90 -0.96 21.09
N PHE A 97 -38.36 -0.30 20.03
CA PHE A 97 -37.59 0.72 19.31
C PHE A 97 -37.32 1.96 20.16
N THR A 98 -38.30 2.39 20.96
CA THR A 98 -38.17 3.56 21.84
C THR A 98 -37.54 3.25 23.19
N SER A 99 -37.25 1.98 23.48
CA SER A 99 -36.68 1.58 24.76
C SER A 99 -35.25 2.11 24.94
N LYS A 100 -34.91 2.52 26.17
CA LYS A 100 -33.54 2.91 26.52
C LYS A 100 -32.55 1.76 26.35
N ALA A 101 -32.99 0.52 26.55
CA ALA A 101 -32.18 -0.66 26.30
C ALA A 101 -31.75 -0.76 24.82
N ASN A 102 -32.67 -0.54 23.87
CA ASN A 102 -32.35 -0.52 22.44
C ASN A 102 -31.33 0.58 22.09
N GLN A 103 -31.47 1.78 22.67
CA GLN A 103 -30.53 2.88 22.46
C GLN A 103 -29.14 2.58 23.02
N TRP A 104 -29.06 2.14 24.29
CA TRP A 104 -27.78 1.82 24.93
C TRP A 104 -27.06 0.65 24.27
N LEU A 105 -27.76 -0.43 23.94
CA LEU A 105 -27.16 -1.57 23.26
C LEU A 105 -26.78 -1.23 21.81
N GLY A 106 -27.54 -0.37 21.15
CA GLY A 106 -27.19 0.15 19.82
C GLY A 106 -25.91 0.99 19.87
N ALA A 107 -25.82 1.90 20.84
CA ALA A 107 -24.62 2.70 21.08
C ALA A 107 -23.41 1.80 21.37
N LEU A 108 -23.57 0.79 22.23
CA LEU A 108 -22.51 -0.18 22.53
C LEU A 108 -22.04 -0.94 21.27
N LEU A 109 -22.97 -1.51 20.50
CA LEU A 109 -22.64 -2.28 19.31
C LEU A 109 -21.95 -1.40 18.25
N ALA A 110 -22.47 -0.19 18.01
CA ALA A 110 -21.88 0.75 17.07
C ALA A 110 -20.49 1.22 17.50
N THR A 111 -20.29 1.50 18.79
CA THR A 111 -18.98 1.84 19.34
C THR A 111 -17.97 0.72 19.14
N LEU A 112 -18.35 -0.54 19.44
CA LEU A 112 -17.48 -1.70 19.18
C LEU A 112 -17.12 -1.81 17.70
N ASN A 113 -18.10 -1.64 16.80
CA ASN A 113 -17.86 -1.66 15.36
C ASN A 113 -16.92 -0.52 14.92
N GLY A 114 -17.14 0.69 15.42
CA GLY A 114 -16.27 1.84 15.16
C GLY A 114 -14.83 1.60 15.59
N ILE A 115 -14.61 0.97 16.74
CA ILE A 115 -13.27 0.56 17.20
C ILE A 115 -12.65 -0.45 16.23
N VAL A 116 -13.38 -1.46 15.78
CA VAL A 116 -12.89 -2.46 14.82
C VAL A 116 -12.50 -1.80 13.49
N ILE A 117 -13.36 -0.94 12.94
CA ILE A 117 -13.11 -0.24 11.68
C ILE A 117 -11.88 0.67 11.79
N VAL A 118 -11.80 1.48 12.84
CA VAL A 118 -10.63 2.34 13.09
C VAL A 118 -9.37 1.51 13.22
N THR A 119 -9.42 0.40 13.95
CA THR A 119 -8.28 -0.50 14.11
C THR A 119 -7.84 -1.07 12.76
N PHE A 120 -8.77 -1.52 11.92
CA PHE A 120 -8.48 -2.01 10.58
C PHE A 120 -7.82 -0.93 9.71
N ILE A 121 -8.35 0.29 9.71
CA ILE A 121 -7.77 1.43 8.96
C ILE A 121 -6.34 1.72 9.44
N LEU A 122 -6.10 1.75 10.75
CA LEU A 122 -4.76 1.96 11.31
C LEU A 122 -3.79 0.86 10.84
N LEU A 123 -4.22 -0.40 10.85
CA LEU A 123 -3.41 -1.52 10.38
C LEU A 123 -3.09 -1.40 8.89
N VAL A 124 -4.06 -1.05 8.05
CA VAL A 124 -3.83 -0.82 6.61
C VAL A 124 -2.84 0.32 6.40
N ILE A 125 -2.99 1.45 7.09
CA ILE A 125 -2.04 2.58 7.00
C ILE A 125 -0.62 2.15 7.40
N LEU A 126 -0.49 1.30 8.42
CA LEU A 126 0.81 0.76 8.84
C LEU A 126 1.41 -0.22 7.83
N ALA A 127 0.58 -1.04 7.18
CA ALA A 127 0.99 -1.99 6.14
C ALA A 127 1.41 -1.29 4.84
N LEU A 128 0.75 -0.19 4.50
CA LEU A 128 1.05 0.59 3.31
C LEU A 128 2.41 1.29 3.44
N PRO A 129 3.21 1.34 2.38
CA PRO A 129 4.52 1.98 2.40
C PRO A 129 4.38 3.51 2.24
N LEU A 130 3.76 4.16 3.23
CA LEU A 130 3.51 5.60 3.28
C LEU A 130 4.68 6.36 3.93
N ARG A 131 4.76 7.67 3.68
CA ARG A 131 5.69 8.60 4.36
C ARG A 131 5.71 8.36 5.87
N GLY A 132 6.91 8.27 6.46
CA GLY A 132 7.11 7.82 7.84
C GLY A 132 6.45 8.64 8.96
N SER A 133 5.99 9.87 8.72
CA SER A 133 5.38 10.73 9.76
C SER A 133 4.09 10.13 10.33
N ILE A 134 3.19 9.64 9.48
CA ILE A 134 1.89 9.10 9.92
C ILE A 134 2.10 7.81 10.73
N LYS A 135 2.98 6.92 10.26
CA LYS A 135 3.31 5.67 11.00
C LYS A 135 3.89 5.98 12.37
N LYS A 136 4.77 6.97 12.45
CA LYS A 136 5.33 7.45 13.73
C LYS A 136 4.22 7.98 14.65
N ASP A 137 3.30 8.77 14.13
CA ASP A 137 2.19 9.32 14.91
C ASP A 137 1.26 8.21 15.43
N ILE A 138 1.01 7.16 14.64
CA ILE A 138 0.25 5.98 15.11
C ILE A 138 1.01 5.23 16.21
N SER A 139 2.31 5.00 16.03
CA SER A 139 3.14 4.26 17.00
C SER A 139 3.32 5.00 18.33
N THR A 140 3.27 6.33 18.32
CA THR A 140 3.41 7.19 19.50
C THR A 140 2.08 7.56 20.15
N SER A 141 0.96 7.38 19.44
CA SER A 141 -0.40 7.57 19.96
C SER A 141 -0.69 6.65 21.15
N ILE A 142 -1.51 7.11 22.09
CA ILE A 142 -1.88 6.32 23.28
C ILE A 142 -2.90 5.25 22.89
N ILE A 143 -3.94 5.65 22.16
CA ILE A 143 -5.06 4.77 21.77
C ILE A 143 -4.65 3.92 20.57
N GLY A 144 -4.10 4.54 19.51
CA GLY A 144 -3.73 3.90 18.26
C GLY A 144 -2.76 2.74 18.46
N LYS A 145 -1.66 2.96 19.18
CA LYS A 145 -0.69 1.87 19.48
C LYS A 145 -1.33 0.72 20.26
N THR A 146 -2.30 1.03 21.13
CA THR A 146 -2.96 0.03 21.97
C THR A 146 -3.89 -0.83 21.12
N LEU A 147 -4.69 -0.21 20.26
CA LEU A 147 -5.58 -0.90 19.32
C LEU A 147 -4.79 -1.83 18.37
N VAL A 148 -3.72 -1.31 17.78
CA VAL A 148 -2.84 -2.07 16.89
C VAL A 148 -2.25 -3.28 17.62
N LYS A 149 -1.67 -3.06 18.81
CA LYS A 149 -1.10 -4.14 19.63
C LYS A 149 -2.12 -5.23 19.95
N TYR A 150 -3.35 -4.86 20.29
CA TYR A 150 -4.41 -5.84 20.54
C TYR A 150 -4.73 -6.64 19.28
N ALA A 151 -4.93 -5.97 18.15
CA ALA A 151 -5.24 -6.66 16.89
C ALA A 151 -4.13 -7.63 16.46
N GLU A 152 -2.87 -7.23 16.60
CA GLU A 152 -1.71 -8.09 16.32
C GLU A 152 -1.65 -9.31 17.26
N SER A 153 -1.98 -9.14 18.54
CA SER A 153 -1.91 -10.24 19.53
C SER A 153 -2.99 -11.32 19.36
N TYR A 154 -4.14 -10.99 18.77
CA TYR A 154 -5.28 -11.91 18.62
C TYR A 154 -5.50 -12.34 17.17
N GLY A 155 -4.72 -11.82 16.22
CA GLY A 155 -4.95 -11.98 14.79
C GLY A 155 -3.79 -12.66 14.07
N GLY A 156 -3.63 -13.97 14.21
CA GLY A 156 -2.74 -14.74 13.32
C GLY A 156 -3.08 -14.51 11.84
N GLY A 157 -4.38 -14.49 11.51
CA GLY A 157 -4.87 -14.14 10.17
C GLY A 157 -4.72 -12.67 9.81
N VAL A 158 -4.78 -11.75 10.79
CA VAL A 158 -4.59 -10.31 10.56
C VAL A 158 -3.15 -10.03 10.17
N LYS A 159 -2.18 -10.64 10.86
CA LYS A 159 -0.76 -10.50 10.54
C LYS A 159 -0.45 -10.98 9.12
N SER A 160 -0.96 -12.16 8.74
CA SER A 160 -0.81 -12.70 7.38
C SER A 160 -1.41 -11.76 6.32
N LEU A 161 -2.61 -11.22 6.57
CA LEU A 161 -3.26 -10.28 5.66
C LEU A 161 -2.44 -9.00 5.49
N LEU A 162 -1.88 -8.46 6.57
CA LEU A 162 -1.05 -7.26 6.52
C LEU A 162 0.28 -7.50 5.81
N GLU A 163 0.89 -8.66 6.02
CA GLU A 163 2.10 -9.07 5.30
C GLU A 163 1.82 -9.18 3.79
N GLU A 164 0.67 -9.75 3.40
CA GLU A 164 0.23 -9.85 2.00
C GLU A 164 -0.06 -8.48 1.37
N VAL A 165 -0.85 -7.63 2.04
CA VAL A 165 -1.14 -6.26 1.58
C VAL A 165 0.14 -5.45 1.46
N SER A 166 1.06 -5.57 2.42
CA SER A 166 2.36 -4.91 2.37
C SER A 166 3.24 -5.45 1.25
N ALA A 167 3.23 -6.77 1.01
CA ALA A 167 3.96 -7.40 -0.09
C ALA A 167 3.44 -6.93 -1.45
N GLU A 168 2.13 -6.87 -1.61
CA GLU A 168 1.50 -6.36 -2.83
C GLU A 168 1.79 -4.88 -3.02
N ALA A 169 1.66 -4.06 -1.97
CA ALA A 169 2.01 -2.64 -2.03
C ALA A 169 3.47 -2.39 -2.41
N ARG A 170 4.41 -3.24 -1.97
CA ARG A 170 5.83 -3.18 -2.37
C ARG A 170 6.07 -3.48 -3.85
N LYS A 171 5.24 -4.33 -4.49
CA LYS A 171 5.31 -4.53 -5.94
C LYS A 171 5.00 -3.25 -6.70
N PHE A 172 4.08 -2.43 -6.20
CA PHE A 172 3.83 -1.11 -6.78
C PHE A 172 4.99 -0.12 -6.59
N LEU A 173 5.92 -0.39 -5.68
CA LEU A 173 7.09 0.44 -5.43
C LEU A 173 8.34 0.02 -6.19
N THR A 174 8.41 -1.19 -6.76
CA THR A 174 9.65 -1.72 -7.34
C THR A 174 9.35 -2.53 -8.60
N ILE A 175 10.23 -2.45 -9.59
CA ILE A 175 10.16 -3.31 -10.78
C ILE A 175 11.31 -4.30 -10.71
N GLN A 176 11.06 -5.57 -11.01
CA GLN A 176 12.07 -6.62 -10.90
C GLN A 176 13.24 -6.36 -11.89
N PRO A 177 14.51 -6.53 -11.47
CA PRO A 177 15.71 -6.18 -12.25
C PRO A 177 15.80 -6.71 -13.68
N ARG A 178 15.13 -7.83 -13.97
CA ARG A 178 15.14 -8.51 -15.28
C ARG A 178 13.82 -8.43 -16.02
N SER A 179 12.87 -7.66 -15.49
CA SER A 179 11.55 -7.51 -16.09
C SER A 179 11.57 -6.46 -17.19
N THR A 180 10.80 -6.70 -18.25
CA THR A 180 10.45 -5.71 -19.27
C THR A 180 9.15 -4.97 -18.93
N GLU A 181 8.62 -5.19 -17.73
CA GLU A 181 7.41 -4.54 -17.23
C GLU A 181 7.59 -3.02 -17.21
N ARG A 182 6.51 -2.33 -17.55
CA ARG A 182 6.41 -0.88 -17.53
C ARG A 182 5.14 -0.51 -16.79
N ILE A 183 5.30 0.35 -15.81
CA ILE A 183 4.19 0.98 -15.11
C ILE A 183 4.07 2.40 -15.68
N GLU A 184 2.90 2.74 -16.23
CA GLU A 184 2.59 4.12 -16.59
C GLU A 184 2.25 4.90 -15.32
N LEU A 185 2.87 6.06 -15.15
CA LEU A 185 2.61 6.94 -14.02
C LEU A 185 1.46 7.88 -14.41
N ASP A 186 0.28 7.69 -13.83
CA ASP A 186 -0.91 8.49 -14.17
C ASP A 186 -0.72 10.01 -13.97
N VAL A 187 0.25 10.40 -13.12
CA VAL A 187 0.59 11.81 -12.85
C VAL A 187 2.11 11.97 -12.71
N ALA A 188 2.68 12.90 -13.47
CA ALA A 188 4.09 13.28 -13.38
C ALA A 188 4.24 14.73 -12.86
N PRO A 189 5.23 15.00 -11.99
CA PRO A 189 5.58 16.35 -11.57
C PRO A 189 5.97 17.24 -12.76
N GLU A 190 5.77 18.55 -12.62
CA GLU A 190 6.38 19.49 -13.55
C GLU A 190 7.91 19.40 -13.46
N LYS A 191 8.60 19.56 -14.59
CA LYS A 191 10.06 19.43 -14.67
C LYS A 191 10.82 20.34 -13.69
N SER A 192 10.25 21.48 -13.35
CA SER A 192 10.74 22.45 -12.36
C SER A 192 10.72 21.93 -10.91
N GLU A 193 9.90 20.93 -10.61
CA GLU A 193 9.75 20.34 -9.27
C GLU A 193 10.74 19.19 -9.02
N LEU A 194 11.38 18.67 -10.08
CA LEU A 194 12.29 17.54 -10.01
C LEU A 194 13.69 17.95 -9.52
N THR A 195 14.01 17.57 -8.28
CA THR A 195 15.31 17.87 -7.66
C THR A 195 16.15 16.61 -7.47
N ILE A 196 17.49 16.75 -7.53
CA ILE A 196 18.40 15.65 -7.19
C ILE A 196 18.53 15.60 -5.67
N ASP A 197 18.37 14.42 -5.08
CA ASP A 197 18.51 14.21 -3.63
C ASP A 197 19.83 13.48 -3.31
N GLU A 198 20.92 14.25 -3.29
CA GLU A 198 22.27 13.73 -3.01
C GLU A 198 22.40 13.17 -1.58
N ILE A 199 21.59 13.66 -0.64
CA ILE A 199 21.57 13.15 0.74
C ILE A 199 21.08 11.72 0.72
N SER A 200 19.98 11.45 0.01
CA SER A 200 19.45 10.10 -0.14
C SER A 200 20.38 9.18 -0.94
N GLU A 201 21.07 9.67 -1.97
CA GLU A 201 22.05 8.88 -2.71
C GLU A 201 23.16 8.36 -1.80
N ASN A 202 23.81 9.26 -1.05
CA ASN A 202 24.89 8.89 -0.13
C ASN A 202 24.42 7.95 0.97
N ARG A 203 23.27 8.26 1.59
CA ARG A 203 22.72 7.44 2.66
C ARG A 203 22.29 6.05 2.18
N MET A 204 21.82 5.94 0.94
CA MET A 204 21.46 4.65 0.34
C MET A 204 22.71 3.77 0.12
N VAL A 205 23.83 4.35 -0.32
CA VAL A 205 25.11 3.60 -0.44
C VAL A 205 25.56 3.07 0.92
N GLU A 206 25.44 3.87 1.98
CA GLU A 206 25.78 3.45 3.35
C GLU A 206 24.92 2.26 3.80
N LEU A 207 23.60 2.31 3.54
CA LEU A 207 22.69 1.21 3.85
C LEU A 207 23.05 -0.05 3.06
N VAL A 208 23.26 0.06 1.74
CA VAL A 208 23.70 -1.04 0.88
C VAL A 208 24.99 -1.68 1.39
N ASN A 209 26.00 -0.88 1.70
CA ASN A 209 27.28 -1.39 2.20
C ASN A 209 27.15 -2.00 3.61
N SER A 210 26.22 -1.51 4.44
CA SER A 210 25.90 -2.14 5.72
C SER A 210 25.31 -3.53 5.54
N GLU A 211 24.40 -3.73 4.59
CA GLU A 211 23.85 -5.06 4.28
C GLU A 211 24.91 -6.00 3.70
N ARG A 212 25.77 -5.51 2.80
CA ARG A 212 26.90 -6.29 2.24
C ARG A 212 27.88 -6.74 3.31
N ALA A 213 28.18 -5.90 4.29
CA ALA A 213 29.06 -6.25 5.40
C ALA A 213 28.51 -7.42 6.24
N LYS A 214 27.19 -7.51 6.43
CA LYS A 214 26.56 -8.61 7.19
C LYS A 214 26.79 -9.99 6.57
N VAL A 215 26.96 -10.05 5.24
CA VAL A 215 27.21 -11.29 4.49
C VAL A 215 28.67 -11.45 4.06
N GLY A 216 29.57 -10.56 4.49
CA GLY A 216 30.99 -10.58 4.13
C GLY A 216 31.29 -10.19 2.68
N ALA A 217 30.34 -9.56 1.97
CA ALA A 217 30.56 -9.07 0.61
C ALA A 217 31.43 -7.79 0.63
N PRO A 218 32.34 -7.60 -0.35
CA PRO A 218 33.15 -6.38 -0.44
C PRO A 218 32.28 -5.12 -0.55
N ALA A 219 32.68 -4.04 0.14
CA ALA A 219 31.99 -2.75 0.01
C ALA A 219 32.08 -2.21 -1.42
N LEU A 220 30.97 -1.63 -1.89
CA LEU A 220 30.90 -0.97 -3.19
C LEU A 220 31.47 0.45 -3.09
N ILE A 221 32.22 0.83 -4.13
CA ILE A 221 32.82 2.15 -4.28
C ILE A 221 31.91 3.01 -5.15
N ILE A 222 31.62 4.23 -4.71
CA ILE A 222 30.79 5.17 -5.48
C ILE A 222 31.55 5.57 -6.75
N ASP A 223 30.87 5.51 -7.89
CA ASP A 223 31.36 5.99 -9.16
C ASP A 223 30.44 7.06 -9.75
N MET A 224 30.97 8.28 -9.90
CA MET A 224 30.17 9.42 -10.34
C MET A 224 29.69 9.33 -11.80
N LYS A 225 30.34 8.56 -12.67
CA LYS A 225 29.82 8.32 -14.02
C LYS A 225 28.59 7.43 -13.96
N ILE A 226 28.64 6.38 -13.15
CA ILE A 226 27.50 5.48 -12.91
C ILE A 226 26.35 6.27 -12.26
N THR A 227 26.65 7.13 -11.27
CA THR A 227 25.67 8.01 -10.62
C THR A 227 25.01 8.96 -11.62
N ALA A 228 25.77 9.57 -12.54
CA ALA A 228 25.20 10.44 -13.57
C ALA A 228 24.21 9.69 -14.48
N VAL A 229 24.54 8.45 -14.88
CA VAL A 229 23.64 7.59 -15.66
C VAL A 229 22.37 7.25 -14.87
N ALA A 230 22.52 6.87 -13.60
CA ALA A 230 21.39 6.55 -12.73
C ALA A 230 20.46 7.76 -12.50
N ARG A 231 21.03 8.96 -12.27
CA ARG A 231 20.27 10.22 -12.13
C ARG A 231 19.50 10.56 -13.39
N ALA A 232 20.12 10.37 -14.56
CA ALA A 232 19.47 10.61 -15.85
C ALA A 232 18.26 9.68 -16.04
N HIS A 233 18.40 8.38 -15.73
CA HIS A 233 17.30 7.42 -15.84
C HIS A 233 16.16 7.71 -14.86
N SER A 234 16.47 7.99 -13.59
CA SER A 234 15.48 8.42 -12.59
C SER A 234 14.70 9.68 -13.03
N ARG A 235 15.37 10.62 -13.70
CA ARG A 235 14.73 11.84 -14.22
C ARG A 235 13.86 11.55 -15.44
N ASP A 236 14.34 10.73 -16.36
CA ASP A 236 13.60 10.34 -17.57
C ASP A 236 12.28 9.64 -17.21
N MET A 237 12.31 8.73 -16.24
CA MET A 237 11.12 8.04 -15.71
C MET A 237 10.05 9.02 -15.20
N PHE A 238 10.45 10.06 -14.45
CA PHE A 238 9.51 11.10 -14.05
C PHE A 238 9.04 11.95 -15.22
N GLU A 239 9.96 12.50 -16.03
CA GLU A 239 9.62 13.46 -17.09
C GLU A 239 8.70 12.86 -18.15
N ARG A 240 8.73 11.52 -18.32
CA ARG A 240 7.95 10.79 -19.33
C ARG A 240 6.94 9.84 -18.72
N ALA A 241 6.64 10.00 -17.44
CA ALA A 241 5.55 9.33 -16.75
C ALA A 241 5.57 7.80 -16.89
N TYR A 242 6.75 7.18 -16.75
CA TYR A 242 6.90 5.73 -16.78
C TYR A 242 7.86 5.26 -15.70
N PHE A 243 7.69 4.02 -15.25
CA PHE A 243 8.63 3.35 -14.37
C PHE A 243 8.99 2.01 -15.02
N SER A 244 10.27 1.81 -15.38
CA SER A 244 10.77 0.59 -16.03
C SER A 244 12.31 0.55 -16.11
N HIS A 245 12.87 -0.65 -16.20
CA HIS A 245 14.29 -0.86 -16.54
C HIS A 245 14.61 -0.50 -18.00
N ILE A 246 13.60 -0.54 -18.87
CA ILE A 246 13.74 -0.32 -20.30
C ILE A 246 13.11 1.03 -20.66
N SER A 247 13.91 1.93 -21.23
CA SER A 247 13.40 3.23 -21.67
C SER A 247 12.38 3.07 -22.80
N PRO A 248 11.56 4.08 -23.12
CA PRO A 248 10.66 4.05 -24.27
C PRO A 248 11.36 3.79 -25.60
N GLU A 249 12.64 4.15 -25.71
CA GLU A 249 13.50 3.86 -26.86
C GLU A 249 14.00 2.41 -26.90
N GLY A 250 13.73 1.61 -25.87
CA GLY A 250 14.17 0.23 -25.77
C GLY A 250 15.57 0.05 -25.18
N THR A 251 16.19 1.10 -24.62
CA THR A 251 17.53 1.01 -24.05
C THR A 251 17.50 0.43 -22.64
N ASP A 252 18.42 -0.50 -22.36
CA ASP A 252 18.58 -1.10 -21.03
C ASP A 252 19.71 -0.41 -20.22
N VAL A 253 19.98 -0.91 -19.01
CA VAL A 253 21.05 -0.36 -18.16
C VAL A 253 22.43 -0.45 -18.81
N GLY A 254 22.71 -1.51 -19.57
CA GLY A 254 23.99 -1.70 -20.23
C GLY A 254 24.22 -0.69 -21.35
N ASP A 255 23.18 -0.43 -22.14
CA ASP A 255 23.17 0.62 -23.17
C ASP A 255 23.41 1.99 -22.54
N ARG A 256 22.67 2.32 -21.46
CA ARG A 256 22.79 3.60 -20.75
C ARG A 256 24.17 3.79 -20.13
N LEU A 257 24.74 2.75 -19.52
CA LEU A 257 26.10 2.78 -18.95
C LEU A 257 27.17 2.95 -20.04
N SER A 258 27.03 2.23 -21.16
CA SER A 258 27.96 2.33 -22.30
C SER A 258 27.93 3.73 -22.92
N ALA A 259 26.73 4.30 -23.12
CA ALA A 259 26.56 5.67 -23.60
C ALA A 259 27.14 6.71 -22.61
N GLY A 260 27.09 6.42 -21.31
CA GLY A 260 27.73 7.22 -20.25
C GLY A 260 29.26 7.05 -20.16
N GLY A 261 29.88 6.25 -21.03
CA GLY A 261 31.32 6.02 -21.03
C GLY A 261 31.81 5.23 -19.81
N VAL A 262 30.97 4.32 -19.29
CA VAL A 262 31.31 3.39 -18.22
C VAL A 262 31.76 2.06 -18.84
N SER A 263 32.98 1.63 -18.52
CA SER A 263 33.45 0.29 -18.83
C SER A 263 33.00 -0.70 -17.75
N PHE A 264 32.40 -1.82 -18.18
CA PHE A 264 31.96 -2.92 -17.33
C PHE A 264 31.90 -4.21 -18.16
N THR A 265 31.95 -5.37 -17.51
CA THR A 265 31.61 -6.66 -18.14
C THR A 265 30.39 -7.32 -17.50
N TYR A 266 30.01 -6.85 -16.31
CA TYR A 266 28.83 -7.27 -15.58
C TYR A 266 28.17 -6.02 -14.98
N ALA A 267 26.85 -5.90 -15.17
CA ALA A 267 26.06 -4.79 -14.66
C ALA A 267 24.73 -5.29 -14.09
N GLY A 268 24.21 -4.55 -13.12
CA GLY A 268 22.89 -4.77 -12.54
C GLY A 268 22.19 -3.43 -12.28
N GLU A 269 20.86 -3.46 -12.27
CA GLU A 269 20.02 -2.31 -11.92
C GLU A 269 18.97 -2.72 -10.90
N ASN A 270 18.76 -1.88 -9.90
CA ASN A 270 17.58 -1.93 -9.05
C ASN A 270 16.83 -0.60 -9.16
N LEU A 271 15.51 -0.67 -9.28
CA LEU A 271 14.64 0.49 -9.30
C LEU A 271 13.67 0.46 -8.12
N ALA A 272 13.50 1.60 -7.47
CA ALA A 272 12.44 1.80 -6.49
C ALA A 272 11.77 3.17 -6.70
N TYR A 273 10.44 3.19 -6.70
CA TYR A 273 9.62 4.37 -6.64
C TYR A 273 8.93 4.40 -5.27
N ALA A 274 9.34 5.31 -4.39
CA ALA A 274 8.94 5.29 -2.99
C ALA A 274 8.81 6.70 -2.40
N PRO A 275 8.02 6.89 -1.33
CA PRO A 275 7.87 8.20 -0.70
C PRO A 275 9.15 8.71 -0.02
N ASP A 276 10.01 7.82 0.46
CA ASP A 276 11.24 8.15 1.18
C ASP A 276 12.28 7.03 1.08
N LEU A 277 13.52 7.35 1.48
CA LEU A 277 14.67 6.45 1.41
C LEU A 277 14.53 5.17 2.25
N PRO A 278 14.06 5.22 3.52
CA PRO A 278 13.85 4.01 4.30
C PRO A 278 12.89 3.03 3.62
N THR A 279 11.81 3.55 3.03
CA THR A 279 10.83 2.75 2.30
C THR A 279 11.42 2.14 1.04
N ALA A 280 12.19 2.91 0.26
CA ALA A 280 12.89 2.41 -0.93
C ALA A 280 13.87 1.28 -0.59
N HIS A 281 14.73 1.51 0.41
CA HIS A 281 15.74 0.53 0.81
C HIS A 281 15.10 -0.77 1.30
N GLN A 282 14.09 -0.68 2.17
CA GLN A 282 13.37 -1.85 2.67
C GLN A 282 12.67 -2.60 1.53
N GLY A 283 12.00 -1.89 0.61
CA GLY A 283 11.34 -2.51 -0.55
C GLY A 283 12.30 -3.31 -1.41
N LEU A 284 13.48 -2.76 -1.71
CA LEU A 284 14.55 -3.46 -2.42
C LEU A 284 15.10 -4.65 -1.62
N MET A 285 15.28 -4.49 -0.31
CA MET A 285 15.80 -5.57 0.52
C MET A 285 14.77 -6.66 0.81
N ASP A 286 13.47 -6.43 0.68
CA ASP A 286 12.43 -7.45 0.86
C ASP A 286 12.27 -8.35 -0.37
N SER A 287 12.60 -7.82 -1.56
CA SER A 287 12.56 -8.55 -2.82
C SER A 287 13.83 -9.37 -3.04
N GLU A 288 13.66 -10.67 -3.26
CA GLU A 288 14.79 -11.60 -3.46
C GLU A 288 15.68 -11.20 -4.64
N GLU A 289 15.09 -10.78 -5.76
CA GLU A 289 15.84 -10.43 -6.98
C GLU A 289 16.67 -9.14 -6.80
N HIS A 290 16.11 -8.11 -6.17
CA HIS A 290 16.80 -6.86 -5.89
C HIS A 290 17.87 -7.03 -4.81
N ARG A 291 17.54 -7.79 -3.74
CA ARG A 291 18.48 -8.17 -2.67
C ARG A 291 19.67 -8.93 -3.25
N ARG A 292 19.46 -9.83 -4.20
CA ARG A 292 20.55 -10.56 -4.87
C ARG A 292 21.53 -9.60 -5.54
N ASN A 293 21.06 -8.57 -6.27
CA ASN A 293 21.93 -7.54 -6.84
C ASN A 293 22.70 -6.77 -5.76
N ILE A 294 22.03 -6.36 -4.67
CA ILE A 294 22.65 -5.62 -3.57
C ILE A 294 23.78 -6.41 -2.91
N LEU A 295 23.59 -7.73 -2.75
CA LEU A 295 24.52 -8.61 -2.05
C LEU A 295 25.52 -9.32 -2.98
N ASP A 296 25.43 -9.14 -4.29
CA ASP A 296 26.25 -9.85 -5.27
C ASP A 296 27.75 -9.52 -5.06
N PRO A 297 28.58 -10.53 -4.75
CA PRO A 297 30.01 -10.34 -4.50
C PRO A 297 30.82 -10.08 -5.77
N GLU A 298 30.25 -10.08 -6.96
CA GLU A 298 30.94 -9.69 -8.20
C GLU A 298 31.01 -8.17 -8.39
N PHE A 299 30.02 -7.42 -7.89
CA PHE A 299 30.01 -5.97 -8.02
C PHE A 299 31.06 -5.29 -7.13
N ARG A 300 31.69 -4.23 -7.67
CA ARG A 300 32.71 -3.42 -6.98
C ARG A 300 32.38 -1.93 -6.99
N ARG A 301 31.62 -1.47 -7.98
CA ARG A 301 31.25 -0.06 -8.16
C ARG A 301 29.74 0.10 -8.13
N ILE A 302 29.29 1.23 -7.62
CA ILE A 302 27.88 1.60 -7.56
C ILE A 302 27.71 3.07 -7.93
N GLY A 303 26.63 3.38 -8.63
CA GLY A 303 26.11 4.73 -8.75
C GLY A 303 24.63 4.73 -8.43
N ILE A 304 24.19 5.64 -7.58
CA ILE A 304 22.79 5.78 -7.18
C ILE A 304 22.29 7.13 -7.63
N GLY A 305 21.17 7.14 -8.36
CA GLY A 305 20.49 8.36 -8.78
C GLY A 305 19.14 8.48 -8.09
N VAL A 306 18.95 9.56 -7.32
CA VAL A 306 17.68 9.85 -6.65
C VAL A 306 17.11 11.16 -7.14
N ILE A 307 15.91 11.09 -7.73
CA ILE A 307 15.12 12.26 -8.11
C ILE A 307 13.94 12.37 -7.17
N ASP A 308 13.79 13.52 -6.53
CA ASP A 308 12.67 13.87 -5.66
C ASP A 308 11.65 14.68 -6.47
N GLY A 309 10.47 14.09 -6.64
CA GLY A 309 9.29 14.71 -7.26
C GLY A 309 8.35 15.32 -6.23
N GLY A 310 8.78 15.58 -5.00
CA GLY A 310 7.96 16.22 -3.97
C GLY A 310 6.80 15.34 -3.54
N ILE A 311 5.56 15.80 -3.76
CA ILE A 311 4.34 15.06 -3.36
C ILE A 311 4.21 13.72 -4.08
N TYR A 312 4.81 13.60 -5.26
CA TYR A 312 4.79 12.38 -6.06
C TYR A 312 5.80 11.33 -5.55
N GLY A 313 6.64 11.65 -4.57
CA GLY A 313 7.66 10.73 -4.05
C GLY A 313 8.97 10.78 -4.81
N LYS A 314 9.80 9.75 -4.65
CA LYS A 314 11.18 9.71 -5.15
C LYS A 314 11.43 8.45 -5.96
N ILE A 315 12.13 8.59 -7.08
CA ILE A 315 12.62 7.47 -7.88
C ILE A 315 14.10 7.27 -7.58
N PHE A 316 14.44 6.06 -7.19
CA PHE A 316 15.78 5.56 -6.88
C PHE A 316 16.20 4.59 -7.98
N THR A 317 17.34 4.87 -8.59
CA THR A 317 18.02 3.94 -9.52
C THR A 317 19.36 3.57 -8.90
N GLN A 318 19.60 2.28 -8.65
CA GLN A 318 20.91 1.76 -8.23
C GLN A 318 21.52 1.00 -9.40
N ASN A 319 22.63 1.49 -9.94
CA ASN A 319 23.40 0.81 -10.98
C ASN A 319 24.67 0.24 -10.39
N PHE A 320 24.91 -1.04 -10.64
CA PHE A 320 26.04 -1.80 -10.13
C PHE A 320 26.93 -2.22 -11.29
N THR A 321 28.25 -2.18 -11.11
CA THR A 321 29.22 -2.78 -12.05
C THR A 321 30.35 -3.49 -11.31
N ASN A 322 31.03 -4.41 -12.00
CA ASN A 322 32.29 -5.00 -11.54
C ASN A 322 33.49 -4.05 -11.64
#